data_AF-A0A3S0DQI3-F1
#
_entry.id   AF-A0A3S0DQI3-F1
#
_cell.length_a   1.000
_cell.length_b   1.000
_cell.length_c   1.000
_cell.angle_alpha   90.00
_cell.angle_beta   90.00
_cell.angle_gamma   90.00
#
_symmetry.space_group_name_H-M   'P 1'
#
loop_
_entity.id
_entity.type
_entity.pdbx_description
1 polymer ?
#
loop_
_entity_poly.entity_id
_entity_poly.type
_entity_poly.pdbx_seq_one_letter_code
_entity_poly.pdbx_strand_id
1 'polypeptide(L)'
;MTTSPRLLRRRSPSVRSPFRRRIGVAAVAASVLVGLAAPVGSEPLAGADPVAVGRQKVAAAAAARQRAESRLAQVVSRRTALEQRSRELDGADAASTEALAGARRQVRELAVAAFIDGGRTELLQASLTPDEAAVVAWRVGMVSGGADTVSDAVDHFEALRSANDPEQEQVASELDAVRSEEEQARSDLVQSSAAERDATAALDASRREQAAARAARASSAAVAPTPRAPAAPGRRSTARPSPSSSSAAGLGVRSSGGAPTADEAAFLARVRQCESRGNYQIVSSTGRYRGAYQFSVETWRGVGGSGDPAAASPAEQDARALALLRLQGKRAWPVCSGR
;
A
#
# COMPACT_ATOMS: atom_id res chain seq x y z
N MET A 1 22.65 71.85 44.96
CA MET A 1 23.03 71.41 43.61
C MET A 1 22.50 70.01 43.40
N THR A 2 21.47 69.92 42.57
CA THR A 2 20.68 68.76 42.17
C THR A 2 21.44 67.87 41.18
N THR A 3 21.59 66.58 41.49
CA THR A 3 21.88 65.57 40.46
C THR A 3 21.21 64.24 40.81
N SER A 4 20.04 64.00 40.22
CA SER A 4 19.36 62.70 40.20
C SER A 4 20.09 61.73 39.26
N PRO A 5 20.27 60.45 39.60
CA PRO A 5 20.58 59.44 38.60
C PRO A 5 19.28 58.88 38.01
N ARG A 6 19.20 58.99 36.68
CA ARG A 6 18.14 58.48 35.82
C ARG A 6 17.98 56.97 35.98
N LEU A 7 16.77 56.52 36.32
CA LEU A 7 16.35 55.13 36.17
C LEU A 7 16.35 54.76 34.68
N LEU A 8 17.37 54.02 34.24
CA LEU A 8 17.35 53.28 32.98
C LEU A 8 16.33 52.15 33.11
N ARG A 9 15.10 52.44 32.68
CA ARG A 9 14.02 51.47 32.52
C ARG A 9 14.46 50.47 31.43
N ARG A 10 15.12 49.37 31.82
CA ARG A 10 15.35 48.22 30.94
C ARG A 10 13.98 47.73 30.48
N ARG A 11 13.67 47.97 29.20
CA ARG A 11 12.53 47.35 28.51
C ARG A 11 12.74 45.83 28.58
N SER A 12 11.85 45.15 29.29
CA SER A 12 11.73 43.69 29.23
C SER A 12 11.59 43.26 27.76
N PRO A 13 12.27 42.19 27.31
CA PRO A 13 12.02 41.65 25.99
C PRO A 13 10.57 41.14 25.97
N SER A 14 9.77 41.75 25.11
CA SER A 14 8.43 41.27 24.76
C SER A 14 8.60 39.86 24.20
N VAL A 15 8.26 38.84 25.00
CA VAL A 15 8.06 37.48 24.51
C VAL A 15 6.83 37.54 23.62
N ARG A 16 7.07 37.81 22.34
CA ARG A 16 6.04 37.70 21.30
C ARG A 16 5.68 36.23 21.20
N SER A 17 4.48 35.90 21.67
CA SER A 17 3.80 34.65 21.33
C SER A 17 3.76 34.47 19.81
N PRO A 18 4.26 33.37 19.23
CA PRO A 18 4.05 33.08 17.83
C PRO A 18 3.03 31.95 17.66
N PHE A 19 1.87 32.00 18.32
CA PHE A 19 0.76 31.08 17.98
C PHE A 19 -0.59 31.79 17.99
N ARG A 20 -0.81 32.58 16.94
CA ARG A 20 -2.12 32.66 16.29
C ARG A 20 -1.87 32.75 14.78
N ARG A 21 -1.75 31.61 14.13
CA ARG A 21 -2.24 31.49 12.75
C ARG A 21 -3.35 30.48 12.73
N ARG A 22 -4.47 31.01 12.23
CA ARG A 22 -5.74 30.36 12.03
C ARG A 22 -5.55 29.09 11.23
N ILE A 23 -6.32 28.10 11.65
CA ILE A 23 -6.80 26.95 10.89
C ILE A 23 -6.89 27.32 9.41
N GLY A 24 -5.98 26.76 8.64
CA GLY A 24 -6.14 26.50 7.23
C GLY A 24 -5.86 25.02 7.06
N VAL A 25 -6.90 24.19 7.25
CA VAL A 25 -6.89 22.83 6.73
C VAL A 25 -6.83 22.96 5.21
N ALA A 26 -5.62 23.10 4.68
CA ALA A 26 -5.38 22.81 3.29
C ALA A 26 -5.38 21.29 3.20
N ALA A 27 -6.56 20.73 2.98
CA ALA A 27 -6.68 19.42 2.39
C ALA A 27 -5.91 19.46 1.06
N VAL A 28 -4.64 19.05 1.09
CA VAL A 28 -3.93 18.67 -0.11
C VAL A 28 -4.48 17.31 -0.48
N ALA A 29 -5.68 17.33 -1.05
CA ALA A 29 -6.06 16.33 -2.02
C ALA A 29 -5.05 16.47 -3.16
N ALA A 30 -3.90 15.81 -3.03
CA ALA A 30 -3.13 15.38 -4.17
C ALA A 30 -3.97 14.29 -4.85
N SER A 31 -5.07 14.71 -5.47
CA SER A 31 -5.59 14.06 -6.64
C SER A 31 -4.44 14.11 -7.64
N VAL A 32 -3.58 13.09 -7.59
CA VAL A 32 -2.85 12.67 -8.78
C VAL A 32 -3.95 12.15 -9.70
N LEU A 33 -4.61 13.10 -10.38
CA LEU A 33 -5.04 12.91 -11.73
C LEU A 33 -3.78 12.46 -12.45
N VAL A 34 -3.59 11.14 -12.52
CA VAL A 34 -2.99 10.55 -13.69
C VAL A 34 -3.93 10.98 -14.80
N GLY A 35 -3.63 12.15 -15.36
CA GLY A 35 -3.97 12.44 -16.72
C GLY A 35 -3.37 11.31 -17.52
N LEU A 36 -4.18 10.28 -17.75
CA LEU A 36 -4.27 9.70 -19.07
C LEU A 36 -4.55 10.88 -19.99
N ALA A 37 -3.49 11.59 -20.37
CA ALA A 37 -3.35 12.04 -21.72
C ALA A 37 -3.49 10.77 -22.55
N ALA A 38 -4.74 10.43 -22.87
CA ALA A 38 -5.02 9.64 -24.03
C ALA A 38 -4.22 10.32 -25.16
N PRO A 39 -3.39 9.58 -25.91
CA PRO A 39 -2.96 10.12 -27.18
C PRO A 39 -4.24 10.33 -27.97
N VAL A 40 -4.62 11.60 -28.11
CA VAL A 40 -5.57 12.07 -29.11
C VAL A 40 -5.03 11.57 -30.43
N GLY A 41 -5.77 10.66 -31.06
CA GLY A 41 -5.60 10.25 -32.45
C GLY A 41 -4.17 9.93 -32.85
N SER A 42 -3.68 8.73 -32.54
CA SER A 42 -2.82 8.04 -33.51
C SER A 42 -3.63 6.90 -34.08
N GLU A 43 -4.03 7.06 -35.34
CA GLU A 43 -4.36 5.95 -36.22
C GLU A 43 -3.38 4.80 -35.96
N PRO A 44 -3.81 3.53 -36.02
CA PRO A 44 -2.87 2.43 -35.98
C PRO A 44 -1.89 2.66 -37.13
N LEU A 45 -0.63 2.95 -36.81
CA LEU A 45 0.46 2.96 -37.78
C LEU A 45 0.45 1.58 -38.44
N ALA A 46 -0.20 1.51 -39.59
CA ALA A 46 -0.18 0.36 -40.49
C ALA A 46 1.29 0.19 -40.90
N GLY A 47 2.03 -0.63 -40.15
CA GLY A 47 3.46 -0.84 -40.35
C GLY A 47 4.33 -1.03 -39.11
N ALA A 48 3.82 -0.83 -37.88
CA ALA A 48 4.65 -1.04 -36.69
C ALA A 48 4.98 -2.52 -36.45
N ASP A 49 6.27 -2.85 -36.30
CA ASP A 49 6.75 -4.20 -35.95
C ASP A 49 6.15 -4.65 -34.60
N PRO A 50 5.29 -5.69 -34.54
CA PRO A 50 4.63 -6.10 -33.30
C PRO A 50 5.62 -6.57 -32.23
N VAL A 51 6.81 -7.05 -32.61
CA VAL A 51 7.87 -7.40 -31.65
C VAL A 51 8.55 -6.15 -31.08
N ALA A 52 8.65 -5.05 -31.85
CA ALA A 52 9.11 -3.77 -31.33
C ALA A 52 8.09 -3.16 -30.35
N VAL A 53 6.80 -3.19 -30.70
CA VAL A 53 5.71 -2.74 -29.80
C VAL A 53 5.68 -3.57 -28.52
N GLY A 54 5.81 -4.90 -28.63
CA GLY A 54 5.87 -5.79 -27.46
C GLY A 54 7.05 -5.48 -26.53
N ARG A 55 8.24 -5.19 -27.09
CA ARG A 55 9.42 -4.77 -26.29
C ARG A 55 9.17 -3.47 -25.53
N GLN A 56 8.53 -2.50 -26.16
CA GLN A 56 8.17 -1.24 -25.49
C GLN A 56 7.17 -1.47 -24.35
N LYS A 57 6.17 -2.34 -24.55
CA LYS A 57 5.20 -2.70 -23.50
C LYS A 57 5.86 -3.38 -22.29
N VAL A 58 6.78 -4.32 -22.54
CA VAL A 58 7.56 -4.97 -21.46
C VAL A 58 8.39 -3.94 -20.69
N ALA A 59 9.10 -3.05 -21.39
CA ALA A 59 9.89 -2.00 -20.74
C ALA A 59 9.00 -1.05 -19.89
N ALA A 60 7.83 -0.67 -20.40
CA ALA A 60 6.89 0.16 -19.66
C ALA A 60 6.32 -0.55 -18.42
N ALA A 61 6.01 -1.84 -18.53
CA ALA A 61 5.50 -2.65 -17.42
C ALA A 61 6.58 -2.87 -16.34
N ALA A 62 7.82 -3.16 -16.73
CA ALA A 62 8.96 -3.26 -15.81
C ALA A 62 9.21 -1.93 -15.07
N ALA A 63 9.14 -0.80 -15.79
CA ALA A 63 9.24 0.53 -15.17
C ALA A 63 8.07 0.81 -14.20
N ALA A 64 6.87 0.30 -14.49
CA ALA A 64 5.73 0.41 -13.58
C ALA A 64 5.93 -0.44 -12.31
N ARG A 65 6.43 -1.67 -12.42
CA ARG A 65 6.79 -2.50 -11.26
C ARG A 65 7.85 -1.80 -10.41
N GLN A 66 8.92 -1.28 -11.01
CA GLN A 66 9.96 -0.56 -10.28
C GLN A 66 9.42 0.65 -9.50
N ARG A 67 8.46 1.40 -10.09
CA ARG A 67 7.78 2.51 -9.40
C ARG A 67 6.90 2.02 -8.24
N ALA A 68 6.23 0.88 -8.38
CA ALA A 68 5.44 0.29 -7.30
C ALA A 68 6.35 -0.19 -6.14
N GLU A 69 7.50 -0.78 -6.45
CA GLU A 69 8.50 -1.18 -5.44
C GLU A 69 9.07 0.01 -4.69
N SER A 70 9.45 1.07 -5.41
CA SER A 70 9.97 2.28 -4.76
C SER A 70 8.91 2.96 -3.89
N ARG A 71 7.64 2.99 -4.34
CA ARG A 71 6.52 3.48 -3.54
C ARG A 71 6.34 2.66 -2.26
N LEU A 72 6.32 1.33 -2.36
CA LEU A 72 6.19 0.46 -1.20
C LEU A 72 7.33 0.69 -0.19
N ALA A 73 8.58 0.81 -0.68
CA ALA A 73 9.73 1.10 0.17
C ALA A 73 9.61 2.44 0.91
N GLN A 74 9.12 3.48 0.23
CA GLN A 74 8.87 4.79 0.84
C GLN A 74 7.79 4.72 1.93
N VAL A 75 6.68 4.03 1.66
CA VAL A 75 5.58 3.88 2.63
C VAL A 75 6.04 3.10 3.88
N VAL A 76 6.78 2.01 3.70
CA VAL A 76 7.36 1.23 4.80
C VAL A 76 8.35 2.06 5.62
N SER A 77 9.19 2.87 4.97
CA SER A 77 10.09 3.80 5.66
C SER A 77 9.32 4.83 6.49
N ARG A 78 8.25 5.42 5.94
CA ARG A 78 7.39 6.38 6.64
C ARG A 78 6.68 5.74 7.85
N ARG A 79 6.16 4.50 7.69
CA ARG A 79 5.58 3.73 8.80
C ARG A 79 6.59 3.55 9.93
N THR A 80 7.81 3.12 9.58
CA THR A 80 8.86 2.85 10.57
C THR A 80 9.26 4.12 11.33
N ALA A 81 9.34 5.26 10.65
CA ALA A 81 9.61 6.55 11.29
C ALA A 81 8.49 6.96 12.26
N LEU A 82 7.22 6.79 11.88
CA LEU A 82 6.08 7.06 12.76
C LEU A 82 6.03 6.10 13.96
N GLU A 83 6.35 4.82 13.77
CA GLU A 83 6.45 3.85 14.89
C GLU A 83 7.59 4.17 15.85
N GLN A 84 8.68 4.76 15.35
CA GLN A 84 9.73 5.27 16.22
C GLN A 84 9.24 6.51 16.99
N ARG A 85 8.57 7.45 16.31
CA ARG A 85 8.02 8.65 16.95
C ARG A 85 7.00 8.32 18.04
N SER A 86 6.11 7.35 17.77
CA SER A 86 5.16 6.84 18.77
C SER A 86 5.89 6.34 20.02
N ARG A 87 6.94 5.52 19.85
CA ARG A 87 7.73 5.01 20.97
C ARG A 87 8.46 6.10 21.76
N GLU A 88 8.93 7.15 21.08
CA GLU A 88 9.54 8.32 21.73
C GLU A 88 8.51 9.08 22.58
N LEU A 89 7.29 9.27 22.08
CA LEU A 89 6.19 9.91 22.81
C LEU A 89 5.76 9.06 24.02
N ASP A 90 5.61 7.74 23.84
CA ASP A 90 5.29 6.80 24.93
C ASP A 90 6.36 6.84 26.03
N GLY A 91 7.64 6.89 25.63
CA GLY A 91 8.78 7.01 26.55
C GLY A 91 8.81 8.34 27.30
N ALA A 92 8.47 9.45 26.64
CA ALA A 92 8.38 10.77 27.27
C ALA A 92 7.26 10.82 28.33
N ASP A 93 6.11 10.22 28.05
CA ASP A 93 5.01 10.14 28.99
C ASP A 93 5.33 9.26 30.22
N ALA A 94 6.01 8.13 29.99
CA ALA A 94 6.51 7.29 31.07
C ALA A 94 7.50 8.04 31.96
N ALA A 95 8.45 8.77 31.37
CA ALA A 95 9.44 9.57 32.10
C ALA A 95 8.79 10.71 32.90
N SER A 96 7.82 11.42 32.33
CA SER A 96 7.03 12.44 33.04
C SER A 96 6.25 11.84 34.21
N THR A 97 5.67 10.65 34.03
CA THR A 97 4.95 9.93 35.09
C THR A 97 5.87 9.51 36.23
N GLU A 98 7.06 9.00 35.91
CA GLU A 98 8.07 8.62 36.90
C GLU A 98 8.60 9.84 37.66
N ALA A 99 8.88 10.95 36.96
CA ALA A 99 9.31 12.20 37.57
C ALA A 99 8.28 12.73 38.57
N LEU A 100 6.98 12.69 38.23
CA LEU A 100 5.90 13.08 39.13
C LEU A 100 5.82 12.16 40.37
N ALA A 101 5.98 10.85 40.18
CA ALA A 101 6.02 9.89 41.29
C ALA A 101 7.23 10.14 42.21
N GLY A 102 8.40 10.48 41.64
CA GLY A 102 9.61 10.86 42.38
C GLY A 102 9.43 12.13 43.20
N ALA A 103 8.90 13.19 42.59
CA ALA A 103 8.61 14.46 43.27
C ALA A 103 7.65 14.24 44.46
N ARG A 104 6.60 13.44 44.29
CA ARG A 104 5.66 13.09 45.37
C ARG A 104 6.33 12.35 46.54
N ARG A 105 7.30 11.47 46.27
CA ARG A 105 8.07 10.77 47.32
C ARG A 105 8.94 11.75 48.10
N GLN A 106 9.67 12.63 47.43
CA GLN A 106 10.54 13.63 48.07
C GLN A 106 9.75 14.56 48.99
N VAL A 107 8.58 15.04 48.54
CA VAL A 107 7.68 15.86 49.37
C VAL A 107 7.26 15.10 50.64
N ARG A 108 6.93 13.81 50.52
CA ARG A 108 6.55 12.97 51.66
C ARG A 108 7.71 12.78 52.63
N GLU A 109 8.91 12.52 52.14
CA GLU A 109 10.12 12.34 52.97
C GLU A 109 10.45 13.61 53.76
N LEU A 110 10.40 14.78 53.12
CA LEU A 110 10.59 16.08 53.77
C LEU A 110 9.52 16.35 54.84
N ALA A 111 8.26 16.03 54.56
CA ALA A 111 7.17 16.20 55.52
C ALA A 111 7.32 15.28 56.75
N VAL A 112 7.73 14.02 56.54
CA VAL A 112 7.99 13.06 57.61
C VAL A 112 9.20 13.50 58.46
N ALA A 113 10.28 13.97 57.82
CA ALA A 113 11.45 14.49 58.54
C ALA A 113 11.10 15.70 59.43
N ALA A 114 10.34 16.66 58.89
CA ALA A 114 9.86 17.83 59.64
C ALA A 114 8.96 17.43 60.82
N PHE A 115 8.11 16.41 60.64
CA PHE A 115 7.25 15.88 61.69
C PHE A 115 8.04 15.18 62.81
N ILE A 116 9.01 14.32 62.45
CA ILE A 116 9.84 13.56 63.41
C ILE A 116 10.70 14.48 64.26
N ASP A 117 11.26 15.52 63.66
CA ASP A 117 12.08 16.49 64.39
C ASP A 117 11.23 17.45 65.25
N GLY A 118 9.90 17.30 65.25
CA GLY A 118 8.99 18.20 65.98
C GLY A 118 9.05 19.64 65.46
N GLY A 119 9.36 19.81 64.18
CA GLY A 119 9.72 21.09 63.56
C GLY A 119 11.21 21.41 63.62
N ARG A 120 12.02 20.72 64.44
CA ARG A 120 13.39 21.12 64.77
C ARG A 120 14.48 20.84 63.73
N THR A 121 14.12 20.63 62.46
CA THR A 121 15.03 20.82 61.32
C THR A 121 15.13 22.35 61.09
N GLU A 122 15.46 23.02 62.19
CA GLU A 122 15.37 24.43 62.57
C GLU A 122 16.74 24.95 63.02
N LEU A 123 17.79 24.12 63.05
CA LEU A 123 19.16 24.64 63.27
C LEU A 123 19.66 25.49 62.09
N LEU A 124 18.90 25.57 61.00
CA LEU A 124 19.03 26.57 59.93
C LEU A 124 17.84 27.56 59.86
N GLN A 125 16.91 27.50 60.82
CA GLN A 125 15.78 28.43 60.98
C GLN A 125 16.00 29.48 62.09
N ALA A 126 17.06 29.40 62.90
CA ALA A 126 17.22 30.28 64.05
C ALA A 126 17.65 31.74 63.74
N SER A 127 17.57 32.24 62.50
CA SER A 127 18.16 33.55 62.20
C SER A 127 17.51 34.42 61.13
N LEU A 128 16.21 34.30 60.82
CA LEU A 128 15.57 35.19 59.83
C LEU A 128 14.22 35.74 60.33
N THR A 129 14.05 37.04 60.12
CA THR A 129 12.98 37.90 60.66
C THR A 129 11.71 37.84 59.81
N PRO A 130 10.55 38.36 60.27
CA PRO A 130 9.27 38.26 59.57
C PRO A 130 9.25 38.79 58.13
N ASP A 131 10.14 39.73 57.78
CA ASP A 131 10.28 40.27 56.41
C ASP A 131 11.02 39.31 55.43
N GLU A 132 11.60 38.21 55.93
CA GLU A 132 12.31 37.19 55.13
C GLU A 132 11.45 35.95 54.86
N ALA A 133 10.17 35.95 55.27
CA ALA A 133 9.19 34.95 54.87
C ALA A 133 8.99 34.89 53.34
N ALA A 134 9.27 36.00 52.63
CA ALA A 134 9.33 36.06 51.17
C ALA A 134 10.51 35.26 50.57
N VAL A 135 11.58 35.01 51.33
CA VAL A 135 12.74 34.20 50.92
C VAL A 135 12.47 32.68 51.09
N VAL A 136 11.55 32.32 51.98
CA VAL A 136 11.02 30.95 52.09
C VAL A 136 10.02 30.67 50.98
N ALA A 137 9.20 31.65 50.58
CA ALA A 137 8.43 31.61 49.34
C ALA A 137 9.33 31.52 48.07
N TRP A 138 10.53 32.12 48.10
CA TRP A 138 11.57 32.01 47.06
C TRP A 138 12.25 30.61 47.02
N ARG A 139 12.30 29.88 48.14
CA ARG A 139 12.78 28.48 48.21
C ARG A 139 11.75 27.48 47.66
N VAL A 140 10.48 27.89 47.59
CA VAL A 140 9.36 27.21 46.91
C VAL A 140 9.35 27.46 45.40
N GLY A 141 9.82 28.63 44.92
CA GLY A 141 9.88 28.94 43.49
C GLY A 141 11.11 28.43 42.71
N MET A 142 12.20 28.02 43.37
CA MET A 142 13.50 27.90 42.68
C MET A 142 14.01 26.47 42.44
N VAL A 143 13.50 25.42 43.10
CA VAL A 143 13.88 24.01 42.84
C VAL A 143 13.16 23.43 41.59
N SER A 144 12.96 24.29 40.58
CA SER A 144 13.29 23.96 39.19
C SER A 144 12.56 22.73 38.59
N GLY A 145 11.40 22.86 37.94
CA GLY A 145 10.98 23.99 37.10
C GLY A 145 9.52 24.42 37.24
N GLY A 146 9.33 25.66 37.70
CA GLY A 146 8.31 26.56 37.13
C GLY A 146 6.93 26.62 37.77
N ALA A 147 6.76 26.17 39.02
CA ALA A 147 5.46 26.18 39.68
C ALA A 147 5.51 26.96 41.01
N ASP A 148 4.71 28.00 41.14
CA ASP A 148 4.63 28.85 42.34
C ASP A 148 3.86 28.16 43.50
N THR A 149 3.12 27.09 43.21
CA THR A 149 2.33 26.26 44.15
C THR A 149 2.18 24.80 43.66
N VAL A 150 1.66 23.90 44.51
CA VAL A 150 1.24 22.54 44.10
C VAL A 150 0.19 22.58 42.98
N SER A 151 -0.67 23.59 42.98
CA SER A 151 -1.62 23.81 41.88
C SER A 151 -0.87 24.09 40.58
N ASP A 152 0.12 24.98 40.61
CA ASP A 152 0.90 25.32 39.41
C ASP A 152 1.72 24.13 38.87
N ALA A 153 2.14 23.21 39.74
CA ALA A 153 2.83 21.98 39.31
C ALA A 153 1.88 20.97 38.66
N VAL A 154 0.65 20.86 39.17
CA VAL A 154 -0.42 20.07 38.55
C VAL A 154 -0.82 20.70 37.21
N ASP A 155 -1.01 22.02 37.18
CA ASP A 155 -1.36 22.77 35.97
C ASP A 155 -0.26 22.69 34.91
N HIS A 156 1.02 22.72 35.31
CA HIS A 156 2.16 22.54 34.40
C HIS A 156 2.23 21.12 33.84
N PHE A 157 1.99 20.10 34.66
CA PHE A 157 1.93 18.70 34.20
C PHE A 157 0.73 18.48 33.26
N GLU A 158 -0.43 19.04 33.58
CA GLU A 158 -1.62 18.98 32.74
C GLU A 158 -1.44 19.75 31.43
N ALA A 159 -0.70 20.86 31.44
CA ALA A 159 -0.28 21.58 30.25
C ALA A 159 0.70 20.77 29.38
N LEU A 160 1.65 20.05 29.97
CA LEU A 160 2.55 19.15 29.23
C LEU A 160 1.79 17.96 28.63
N ARG A 161 0.90 17.35 29.39
CA ARG A 161 0.06 16.24 28.94
C ARG A 161 -0.87 16.66 27.80
N SER A 162 -1.60 17.76 27.98
CA SER A 162 -2.50 18.30 26.95
C SER A 162 -1.77 18.79 25.69
N ALA A 163 -0.48 19.09 25.77
CA ALA A 163 0.36 19.39 24.61
C ALA A 163 0.84 18.12 23.88
N ASN A 164 1.07 17.00 24.59
CA ASN A 164 1.48 15.72 24.00
C ASN A 164 0.30 14.94 23.39
N ASP A 165 -0.87 14.96 24.03
CA ASP A 165 -2.09 14.28 23.57
C ASP A 165 -2.43 14.54 22.07
N PRO A 166 -2.45 15.79 21.55
CA PRO A 166 -2.75 16.03 20.14
C PRO A 166 -1.67 15.52 19.19
N GLU A 167 -0.40 15.49 19.60
CA GLU A 167 0.67 14.91 18.78
C GLU A 167 0.54 13.38 18.73
N GLN A 168 0.20 12.74 19.86
CA GLN A 168 -0.06 11.30 19.92
C GLN A 168 -1.26 10.90 19.04
N GLU A 169 -2.37 11.65 19.13
CA GLU A 169 -3.54 11.43 18.27
C GLU A 169 -3.18 11.60 16.79
N GLN A 170 -2.39 12.63 16.45
CA GLN A 170 -1.93 12.83 15.08
C GLN A 170 -1.08 11.66 14.60
N VAL A 171 -0.05 11.26 15.35
CA VAL A 171 0.83 10.13 14.99
C VAL A 171 0.03 8.84 14.84
N ALA A 172 -0.92 8.56 15.73
CA ALA A 172 -1.80 7.39 15.63
C ALA A 172 -2.64 7.42 14.34
N SER A 173 -3.26 8.56 14.03
CA SER A 173 -4.06 8.73 12.81
C SER A 173 -3.23 8.58 11.53
N GLU A 174 -2.00 9.12 11.53
CA GLU A 174 -1.06 8.98 10.41
C GLU A 174 -0.59 7.54 10.26
N LEU A 175 -0.37 6.82 11.37
CA LEU A 175 -0.01 5.41 11.36
C LEU A 175 -1.07 4.55 10.68
N ASP A 176 -2.34 4.78 11.01
CA ASP A 176 -3.47 4.06 10.41
C ASP A 176 -3.62 4.40 8.92
N ALA A 177 -3.47 5.68 8.56
CA ALA A 177 -3.46 6.10 7.16
C ALA A 177 -2.31 5.42 6.38
N VAL A 178 -1.10 5.39 6.94
CA VAL A 178 0.08 4.76 6.30
C VAL A 178 -0.08 3.25 6.19
N ARG A 179 -0.68 2.57 7.16
CA ARG A 179 -0.98 1.13 7.08
C ARG A 179 -1.92 0.83 5.91
N SER A 180 -2.98 1.63 5.76
CA SER A 180 -3.89 1.48 4.61
C SER A 180 -3.19 1.78 3.27
N GLU A 181 -2.27 2.75 3.25
CA GLU A 181 -1.47 3.06 2.07
C GLU A 181 -0.49 1.92 1.74
N GLU A 182 0.10 1.27 2.75
CA GLU A 182 1.00 0.14 2.57
C GLU A 182 0.30 -1.05 1.92
N GLU A 183 -0.93 -1.35 2.36
CA GLU A 183 -1.78 -2.38 1.74
C GLU A 183 -2.06 -2.06 0.26
N GLN A 184 -2.39 -0.81 -0.06
CA GLN A 184 -2.57 -0.36 -1.43
C GLN A 184 -1.28 -0.48 -2.26
N ALA A 185 -0.14 -0.05 -1.72
CA ALA A 185 1.15 -0.14 -2.40
C ALA A 185 1.59 -1.59 -2.65
N ARG A 186 1.32 -2.51 -1.71
CA ARG A 186 1.53 -3.95 -1.90
C ARG A 186 0.63 -4.51 -3.00
N SER A 187 -0.64 -4.10 -3.03
CA SER A 187 -1.57 -4.47 -4.10
C SER A 187 -1.08 -3.99 -5.47
N ASP A 188 -0.65 -2.73 -5.57
CA ASP A 188 -0.08 -2.14 -6.80
C ASP A 188 1.16 -2.90 -7.27
N LEU A 189 2.02 -3.33 -6.35
CA LEU A 189 3.19 -4.14 -6.67
C LEU A 189 2.79 -5.50 -7.28
N VAL A 190 1.79 -6.16 -6.70
CA VAL A 190 1.27 -7.43 -7.24
C VAL A 190 0.70 -7.23 -8.64
N GLN A 191 -0.10 -6.19 -8.83
CA GLN A 191 -0.73 -5.88 -10.13
C GLN A 191 0.31 -5.51 -11.21
N SER A 192 1.28 -4.65 -10.87
CA SER A 192 2.36 -4.27 -11.80
C SER A 192 3.27 -5.46 -12.16
N SER A 193 3.54 -6.34 -11.19
CA SER A 193 4.27 -7.60 -11.45
C SER A 193 3.50 -8.55 -12.36
N ALA A 194 2.17 -8.61 -12.23
CA ALA A 194 1.33 -9.39 -13.14
C ALA A 194 1.34 -8.79 -14.56
N ALA A 195 1.20 -7.46 -14.68
CA ALA A 195 1.25 -6.76 -15.95
C ALA A 195 2.59 -6.95 -16.70
N GLU A 196 3.72 -7.00 -15.98
CA GLU A 196 5.04 -7.30 -16.58
C GLU A 196 5.10 -8.72 -17.13
N ARG A 197 4.57 -9.71 -16.41
CA ARG A 197 4.48 -11.10 -16.89
C ARG A 197 3.59 -11.21 -18.12
N ASP A 198 2.44 -10.56 -18.12
CA ASP A 198 1.51 -10.57 -19.25
C ASP A 198 2.12 -9.89 -20.49
N ALA A 199 2.80 -8.75 -20.31
CA ALA A 199 3.51 -8.07 -21.39
C ALA A 199 4.63 -8.96 -21.97
N THR A 200 5.34 -9.70 -21.13
CA THR A 200 6.41 -10.62 -21.55
C THR A 200 5.84 -11.79 -22.34
N ALA A 201 4.76 -12.40 -21.85
CA ALA A 201 4.07 -13.49 -22.53
C ALA A 201 3.51 -13.05 -23.91
N ALA A 202 2.97 -11.83 -23.99
CA ALA A 202 2.49 -11.26 -25.24
C ALA A 202 3.63 -11.02 -26.25
N LEU A 203 4.78 -10.49 -25.80
CA LEU A 203 5.97 -10.34 -26.65
C LEU A 203 6.43 -11.69 -27.21
N ASP A 204 6.47 -12.73 -26.39
CA ASP A 204 6.87 -14.07 -26.82
C ASP A 204 5.84 -14.73 -27.76
N ALA A 205 4.55 -14.40 -27.62
CA ALA A 205 3.53 -14.77 -28.60
C ALA A 205 3.78 -14.08 -29.95
N SER A 206 4.00 -12.76 -29.97
CA SER A 206 4.31 -12.03 -31.21
C SER A 206 5.59 -12.52 -31.90
N ARG A 207 6.62 -12.91 -31.14
CA ARG A 207 7.84 -13.53 -31.69
C ARG A 207 7.56 -14.86 -32.37
N ARG A 208 6.73 -15.72 -31.75
CA ARG A 208 6.34 -17.02 -32.33
C ARG A 208 5.52 -16.85 -33.61
N GLU A 209 4.59 -15.91 -33.64
CA GLU A 209 3.81 -15.58 -34.83
C GLU A 209 4.68 -15.09 -35.98
N GLN A 210 5.64 -14.19 -35.71
CA GLN A 210 6.58 -13.74 -36.74
C GLN A 210 7.48 -14.86 -37.26
N ALA A 211 7.98 -15.74 -36.38
CA ALA A 211 8.78 -16.89 -36.78
C ALA A 211 7.98 -17.84 -37.67
N ALA A 212 6.73 -18.14 -37.30
CA ALA A 212 5.83 -18.96 -38.11
C ALA A 212 5.53 -18.33 -39.48
N ALA A 213 5.27 -17.01 -39.52
CA ALA A 213 5.05 -16.29 -40.77
C ALA A 213 6.30 -16.31 -41.68
N ARG A 214 7.51 -16.17 -41.11
CA ARG A 214 8.77 -16.28 -41.86
C ARG A 214 8.98 -17.68 -42.42
N ALA A 215 8.71 -18.71 -41.62
CA ALA A 215 8.78 -20.11 -42.07
C ALA A 215 7.79 -20.40 -43.21
N ALA A 216 6.54 -19.94 -43.09
CA ALA A 216 5.53 -20.10 -44.13
C ALA A 216 5.93 -19.40 -45.45
N ARG A 217 6.49 -18.18 -45.37
CA ARG A 217 7.01 -17.46 -46.54
C ARG A 217 8.18 -18.21 -47.19
N ALA A 218 9.12 -18.74 -46.41
CA ALA A 218 10.23 -19.54 -46.92
C ALA A 218 9.75 -20.82 -47.63
N SER A 219 8.77 -21.53 -47.05
CA SER A 219 8.16 -22.70 -47.69
C SER A 219 7.44 -22.34 -49.00
N SER A 220 6.74 -21.21 -49.06
CA SER A 220 6.06 -20.77 -50.29
C SER A 220 7.04 -20.37 -51.41
N ALA A 221 8.17 -19.75 -51.06
CA ALA A 221 9.20 -19.38 -52.04
C ALA A 221 9.90 -20.61 -52.64
N ALA A 222 10.02 -21.71 -51.89
CA ALA A 222 10.57 -22.97 -52.38
C ALA A 222 9.63 -23.72 -53.35
N VAL A 223 8.33 -23.37 -53.39
CA VAL A 223 7.28 -23.99 -54.24
C VAL A 223 6.94 -23.10 -55.45
N ALA A 224 7.78 -22.11 -55.79
CA ALA A 224 7.62 -21.34 -57.03
C ALA A 224 7.79 -22.26 -58.26
N PRO A 225 6.89 -22.22 -59.26
CA PRO A 225 6.93 -23.15 -60.38
C PRO A 225 8.17 -22.87 -61.25
N THR A 226 8.97 -23.91 -61.47
CA THR A 226 9.98 -23.96 -62.52
C THR A 226 9.32 -23.60 -63.86
N PRO A 227 9.92 -22.73 -64.71
CA PRO A 227 9.37 -22.45 -66.03
C PRO A 227 9.18 -23.77 -66.79
N ARG A 228 7.93 -24.03 -67.20
CA ARG A 228 7.55 -25.23 -67.94
C ARG A 228 8.25 -25.22 -69.31
N ALA A 229 9.27 -26.05 -69.46
CA ALA A 229 9.81 -26.42 -70.77
C ALA A 229 8.71 -27.11 -71.61
N PRO A 230 8.68 -26.90 -72.94
CA PRO A 230 7.62 -27.45 -73.78
C PRO A 230 7.70 -28.98 -73.86
N ALA A 231 6.52 -29.60 -73.85
CA ALA A 231 6.32 -31.04 -73.76
C ALA A 231 6.73 -31.78 -75.04
N ALA A 232 7.33 -32.97 -74.85
CA ALA A 232 7.36 -34.05 -75.83
C ALA A 232 6.77 -35.34 -75.20
N PRO A 233 6.14 -36.24 -75.98
CA PRO A 233 5.20 -37.21 -75.42
C PRO A 233 5.81 -38.60 -75.14
N GLY A 234 5.26 -39.24 -74.11
CA GLY A 234 5.07 -40.69 -74.06
C GLY A 234 5.96 -41.48 -73.10
N ARG A 235 5.36 -41.98 -72.01
CA ARG A 235 5.09 -43.41 -71.80
C ARG A 235 4.39 -43.67 -70.46
N ARG A 236 3.49 -44.66 -70.49
CA ARG A 236 2.81 -45.25 -69.32
C ARG A 236 3.83 -45.91 -68.38
N SER A 237 3.61 -45.77 -67.07
CA SER A 237 3.49 -46.93 -66.16
C SER A 237 3.06 -46.53 -64.73
N THR A 238 1.94 -47.12 -64.31
CA THR A 238 1.59 -47.68 -63.00
C THR A 238 2.28 -47.18 -61.71
N ALA A 239 1.50 -46.66 -60.76
CA ALA A 239 1.19 -47.30 -59.46
C ALA A 239 0.41 -46.37 -58.51
N ARG A 240 -0.45 -46.99 -57.71
CA ARG A 240 -1.47 -46.51 -56.73
C ARG A 240 -0.95 -46.87 -55.30
N PRO A 241 -1.58 -46.55 -54.13
CA PRO A 241 -2.52 -45.50 -53.67
C PRO A 241 -2.07 -44.68 -52.40
N SER A 242 -2.70 -43.50 -52.19
CA SER A 242 -3.32 -42.93 -50.94
C SER A 242 -2.50 -42.78 -49.61
N PRO A 243 -2.97 -42.06 -48.55
CA PRO A 243 -4.26 -41.39 -48.35
C PRO A 243 -4.26 -39.98 -47.67
N SER A 244 -5.46 -39.39 -47.66
CA SER A 244 -6.06 -38.56 -46.59
C SER A 244 -5.57 -37.13 -46.33
N SER A 245 -6.25 -36.19 -46.99
CA SER A 245 -6.64 -34.91 -46.40
C SER A 245 -7.54 -35.13 -45.18
N SER A 246 -7.14 -34.62 -44.02
CA SER A 246 -8.05 -34.37 -42.90
C SER A 246 -7.92 -32.89 -42.53
N SER A 247 -8.94 -32.14 -42.89
CA SER A 247 -9.27 -30.88 -42.25
C SER A 247 -9.90 -31.21 -40.90
N ALA A 248 -9.34 -30.71 -39.81
CA ALA A 248 -10.02 -30.60 -38.53
C ALA A 248 -9.66 -29.25 -37.90
N ALA A 249 -10.71 -28.58 -37.47
CA ALA A 249 -10.79 -27.21 -37.03
C ALA A 249 -10.11 -26.93 -35.67
N GLY A 250 -9.89 -25.64 -35.42
CA GLY A 250 -10.09 -25.03 -34.10
C GLY A 250 -8.85 -24.93 -33.19
N LEU A 251 -8.14 -23.80 -33.27
CA LEU A 251 -7.26 -23.30 -32.22
C LEU A 251 -7.45 -21.77 -32.21
N GLY A 252 -8.21 -21.16 -31.30
CA GLY A 252 -8.23 -21.39 -29.86
C GLY A 252 -7.11 -20.57 -29.24
N VAL A 253 -7.41 -19.31 -28.93
CA VAL A 253 -6.50 -18.36 -28.27
C VAL A 253 -5.94 -19.01 -27.00
N ARG A 254 -4.62 -19.12 -26.89
CA ARG A 254 -3.95 -19.73 -25.73
C ARG A 254 -3.67 -18.67 -24.68
N SER A 255 -4.58 -18.57 -23.72
CA SER A 255 -4.30 -17.98 -22.40
C SER A 255 -3.20 -18.80 -21.72
N SER A 256 -2.13 -18.14 -21.31
CA SER A 256 -1.00 -18.72 -20.59
C SER A 256 -1.37 -19.00 -19.14
N GLY A 257 -2.08 -20.11 -18.95
CA GLY A 257 -2.07 -20.97 -17.79
C GLY A 257 -2.34 -22.36 -18.33
N GLY A 258 -1.48 -23.35 -18.05
CA GLY A 258 -1.67 -24.71 -18.56
C GLY A 258 -3.10 -25.19 -18.30
N ALA A 259 -3.68 -25.93 -19.26
CA ALA A 259 -5.04 -26.46 -19.16
C ALA A 259 -5.28 -27.10 -17.79
N PRO A 260 -6.49 -26.96 -17.20
CA PRO A 260 -6.77 -27.59 -15.92
C PRO A 260 -6.55 -29.09 -16.00
N THR A 261 -6.00 -29.70 -14.96
CA THR A 261 -6.03 -31.15 -14.82
C THR A 261 -7.47 -31.63 -14.69
N ALA A 262 -7.72 -32.92 -14.93
CA ALA A 262 -9.06 -33.49 -14.76
C ALA A 262 -9.63 -33.24 -13.35
N ASP A 263 -8.77 -33.31 -12.32
CA ASP A 263 -9.15 -33.06 -10.93
C ASP A 263 -9.48 -31.59 -10.66
N GLU A 264 -8.68 -30.66 -11.20
CA GLU A 264 -8.94 -29.22 -11.10
C GLU A 264 -10.26 -28.86 -11.77
N ALA A 265 -10.50 -29.37 -12.99
CA ALA A 265 -11.73 -29.14 -13.72
C ALA A 265 -12.96 -29.71 -12.98
N ALA A 266 -12.86 -30.93 -12.46
CA ALA A 266 -13.93 -31.56 -11.70
C ALA A 266 -14.23 -30.81 -10.39
N PHE A 267 -13.19 -30.33 -9.69
CA PHE A 267 -13.34 -29.52 -8.49
C PHE A 267 -14.05 -28.20 -8.78
N LEU A 268 -13.59 -27.45 -9.80
CA LEU A 268 -14.19 -26.17 -10.17
C LEU A 268 -15.65 -26.33 -10.63
N ALA A 269 -15.97 -27.41 -11.33
CA ALA A 269 -17.36 -27.72 -11.69
C ALA A 269 -18.26 -27.91 -10.46
N ARG A 270 -17.77 -28.61 -9.41
CA ARG A 270 -18.51 -28.76 -8.14
C ARG A 270 -18.66 -27.43 -7.41
N VAL A 271 -17.60 -26.64 -7.31
CA VAL A 271 -17.64 -25.31 -6.71
C VAL A 271 -18.67 -24.45 -7.42
N ARG A 272 -18.60 -24.35 -8.76
CA ARG A 272 -19.55 -23.58 -9.57
C ARG A 272 -21.00 -24.01 -9.34
N GLN A 273 -21.25 -25.32 -9.26
CA GLN A 273 -22.59 -25.82 -8.98
C GLN A 273 -23.07 -25.48 -7.56
N CYS A 274 -22.18 -25.53 -6.57
CA CYS A 274 -22.47 -25.19 -5.19
C CYS A 274 -22.72 -23.69 -4.99
N GLU A 275 -21.88 -22.84 -5.59
CA GLU A 275 -21.88 -21.39 -5.41
C GLU A 275 -23.01 -20.69 -6.16
N SER A 276 -23.27 -21.09 -7.40
CA SER A 276 -24.19 -20.37 -8.30
C SER A 276 -25.20 -21.25 -9.01
N ARG A 277 -25.19 -22.57 -8.76
CA ARG A 277 -25.92 -23.56 -9.55
C ARG A 277 -25.59 -23.49 -11.05
N GLY A 278 -24.38 -23.04 -11.39
CA GLY A 278 -23.94 -22.90 -12.79
C GLY A 278 -24.24 -21.54 -13.44
N ASN A 279 -24.78 -20.56 -12.71
CA ASN A 279 -25.11 -19.26 -13.28
C ASN A 279 -23.91 -18.29 -13.27
N TYR A 280 -23.38 -17.98 -14.45
CA TYR A 280 -22.23 -17.09 -14.64
C TYR A 280 -22.52 -15.59 -14.44
N GLN A 281 -23.79 -15.20 -14.42
CA GLN A 281 -24.19 -13.78 -14.30
C GLN A 281 -24.82 -13.47 -12.94
N ILE A 282 -24.80 -14.43 -12.00
CA ILE A 282 -25.42 -14.23 -10.69
C ILE A 282 -24.67 -13.17 -9.89
N VAL A 283 -25.42 -12.38 -9.13
CA VAL A 283 -24.90 -11.45 -8.14
C VAL A 283 -25.58 -11.81 -6.82
N SER A 284 -24.81 -11.94 -5.74
CA SER A 284 -25.36 -12.24 -4.41
C SER A 284 -26.37 -11.17 -4.00
N SER A 285 -27.29 -11.51 -3.09
CA SER A 285 -28.26 -10.55 -2.55
C SER A 285 -27.59 -9.31 -1.92
N THR A 286 -26.39 -9.48 -1.39
CA THR A 286 -25.55 -8.41 -0.82
C THR A 286 -24.74 -7.63 -1.86
N GLY A 287 -24.71 -8.07 -3.13
CA GLY A 287 -23.91 -7.48 -4.20
C GLY A 287 -22.38 -7.68 -4.06
N ARG A 288 -21.91 -8.33 -2.99
CA ARG A 288 -20.48 -8.50 -2.69
C ARG A 288 -19.82 -9.59 -3.51
N TYR A 289 -20.57 -10.66 -3.83
CA TYR A 289 -20.07 -11.82 -4.56
C TYR A 289 -20.79 -11.97 -5.89
N ARG A 290 -20.03 -12.28 -6.94
CA ARG A 290 -20.47 -12.14 -8.33
C ARG A 290 -19.94 -13.28 -9.19
N GLY A 291 -20.73 -13.66 -10.18
CA GLY A 291 -20.40 -14.68 -11.16
C GLY A 291 -20.48 -16.11 -10.63
N ALA A 292 -20.12 -17.06 -11.48
CA ALA A 292 -20.37 -18.49 -11.24
C ALA A 292 -19.65 -19.05 -10.01
N TYR A 293 -18.54 -18.43 -9.62
CA TYR A 293 -17.68 -18.81 -8.51
C TYR A 293 -17.79 -17.86 -7.31
N GLN A 294 -18.77 -16.94 -7.35
CA GLN A 294 -19.03 -15.99 -6.28
C GLN A 294 -17.77 -15.20 -5.87
N PHE A 295 -17.10 -14.61 -6.87
CA PHE A 295 -15.93 -13.78 -6.62
C PHE A 295 -16.30 -12.47 -5.93
N SER A 296 -15.49 -12.04 -4.97
CA SER A 296 -15.43 -10.63 -4.62
C SER A 296 -14.67 -9.84 -5.70
N VAL A 297 -14.97 -8.56 -5.86
CA VAL A 297 -14.26 -7.70 -6.84
C VAL A 297 -12.76 -7.62 -6.50
N GLU A 298 -12.41 -7.64 -5.22
CA GLU A 298 -11.02 -7.64 -4.76
C GLU A 298 -10.30 -8.94 -5.13
N THR A 299 -10.90 -10.09 -4.83
CA THR A 299 -10.34 -11.41 -5.19
C THR A 299 -10.21 -11.56 -6.71
N TRP A 300 -11.23 -11.13 -7.46
CA TRP A 300 -11.23 -11.12 -8.92
C TRP A 300 -10.04 -10.36 -9.50
N ARG A 301 -9.81 -9.13 -9.01
CA ARG A 301 -8.64 -8.34 -9.37
C ARG A 301 -7.33 -9.01 -8.92
N GLY A 302 -7.32 -9.62 -7.74
CA GLY A 302 -6.17 -10.34 -7.20
C GLY A 302 -5.70 -11.52 -8.08
N VAL A 303 -6.59 -12.11 -8.88
CA VAL A 303 -6.25 -13.19 -9.83
C VAL A 303 -6.17 -12.72 -11.29
N GLY A 304 -6.07 -11.40 -11.50
CA GLY A 304 -5.89 -10.76 -12.80
C GLY A 304 -7.18 -10.52 -13.60
N GLY A 305 -8.35 -10.65 -12.96
CA GLY A 305 -9.62 -10.27 -13.54
C GLY A 305 -9.80 -8.75 -13.58
N SER A 306 -10.47 -8.25 -14.62
CA SER A 306 -10.83 -6.83 -14.74
C SER A 306 -12.35 -6.65 -14.81
N GLY A 307 -12.86 -5.46 -14.47
CA GLY A 307 -14.30 -5.20 -14.49
C GLY A 307 -15.11 -5.96 -13.43
N ASP A 308 -16.40 -6.18 -13.72
CA ASP A 308 -17.32 -6.96 -12.87
C ASP A 308 -17.19 -8.46 -13.19
N PRO A 309 -16.92 -9.34 -12.20
CA PRO A 309 -16.86 -10.79 -12.40
C PRO A 309 -18.11 -11.37 -13.08
N ALA A 310 -19.32 -10.86 -12.77
CA ALA A 310 -20.57 -11.35 -13.36
C ALA A 310 -20.76 -10.92 -14.82
N ALA A 311 -20.07 -9.87 -15.26
CA ALA A 311 -20.08 -9.41 -16.65
C ALA A 311 -18.98 -10.09 -17.50
N ALA A 312 -18.01 -10.74 -16.87
CA ALA A 312 -16.94 -11.45 -17.55
C ALA A 312 -17.44 -12.72 -18.26
N SER A 313 -16.78 -13.09 -19.35
CA SER A 313 -17.14 -14.29 -20.10
C SER A 313 -16.99 -15.56 -19.24
N PRO A 314 -17.77 -16.63 -19.49
CA PRO A 314 -17.63 -17.88 -18.75
C PRO A 314 -16.22 -18.45 -18.75
N ALA A 315 -15.55 -18.39 -19.90
CA ALA A 315 -14.16 -18.84 -20.04
C ALA A 315 -13.19 -18.03 -19.19
N GLU A 316 -13.40 -16.71 -19.06
CA GLU A 316 -12.59 -15.87 -18.19
C GLU A 316 -12.84 -16.21 -16.72
N GLN A 317 -14.11 -16.35 -16.32
CA GLN A 317 -14.44 -16.73 -14.94
C GLN A 317 -13.81 -18.09 -14.55
N ASP A 318 -13.87 -19.07 -15.44
CA ASP A 318 -13.24 -20.38 -15.25
C ASP A 318 -11.71 -20.26 -15.15
N ALA A 319 -11.08 -19.44 -16.02
CA ALA A 319 -9.64 -19.21 -16.00
C ALA A 319 -9.19 -18.52 -14.70
N ARG A 320 -9.97 -17.54 -14.20
CA ARG A 320 -9.69 -16.86 -12.93
C ARG A 320 -9.94 -17.77 -11.72
N ALA A 321 -10.94 -18.65 -11.78
CA ALA A 321 -11.18 -19.64 -10.73
C ALA A 321 -10.04 -20.66 -10.68
N LEU A 322 -9.51 -21.09 -11.83
CA LEU A 322 -8.32 -21.94 -11.89
C LEU A 322 -7.09 -21.23 -11.32
N ALA A 323 -6.90 -19.94 -11.62
CA ALA A 323 -5.82 -19.14 -11.05
C ALA A 323 -5.95 -19.03 -9.52
N LEU A 324 -7.16 -18.77 -9.00
CA LEU A 324 -7.42 -18.69 -7.57
C LEU A 324 -7.16 -20.04 -6.87
N LEU A 325 -7.60 -21.14 -7.48
CA LEU A 325 -7.37 -22.49 -6.98
C LEU A 325 -5.87 -22.81 -6.88
N ARG A 326 -5.08 -22.45 -7.90
CA ARG A 326 -3.63 -22.68 -7.88
C ARG A 326 -2.91 -21.78 -6.88
N LEU A 327 -3.40 -20.55 -6.67
CA LEU A 327 -2.79 -19.59 -5.76
C LEU A 327 -3.10 -19.90 -4.28
N GLN A 328 -4.37 -20.18 -3.97
CA GLN A 328 -4.84 -20.29 -2.60
C GLN A 328 -5.17 -21.73 -2.22
N GLY A 329 -5.33 -22.64 -3.18
CA GLY A 329 -5.86 -23.97 -2.92
C GLY A 329 -7.37 -23.93 -2.64
N LYS A 330 -7.88 -25.04 -2.11
CA LYS A 330 -9.33 -25.24 -1.86
C LYS A 330 -9.93 -24.29 -0.82
N ARG A 331 -9.10 -23.66 0.03
CA ARG A 331 -9.54 -22.72 1.09
C ARG A 331 -10.20 -21.45 0.56
N ALA A 332 -10.06 -21.15 -0.73
CA ALA A 332 -10.79 -20.07 -1.38
C ALA A 332 -12.31 -20.27 -1.35
N TRP A 333 -12.78 -21.52 -1.24
CA TRP A 333 -14.19 -21.88 -1.13
C TRP A 333 -14.43 -22.77 0.10
N PRO A 334 -14.42 -22.20 1.32
CA PRO A 334 -14.42 -22.99 2.55
C PRO A 334 -15.67 -23.86 2.72
N VAL A 335 -16.83 -23.43 2.20
CA VAL A 335 -18.10 -24.17 2.31
C VAL A 335 -18.28 -25.16 1.16
N CYS A 336 -17.95 -24.74 -0.07
CA CYS A 336 -18.22 -25.53 -1.27
C CYS A 336 -17.07 -26.49 -1.65
N SER A 337 -15.89 -26.39 -1.03
CA SER A 337 -14.77 -27.28 -1.30
C SER A 337 -14.87 -28.67 -0.65
N GLY A 338 -15.74 -28.83 0.36
CA GLY A 338 -15.96 -30.07 1.10
C GLY A 338 -17.17 -30.91 0.61
N ARG A 339 -17.82 -30.50 -0.48
CA ARG A 339 -18.95 -31.20 -1.11
C ARG A 339 -18.50 -31.88 -2.42
#